data_AF-A0A2S9FUU4-F1
#
_entry.id   AF-A0A2S9FUU4-F1
#
_cell.length_a   1.000
_cell.length_b   1.000
_cell.length_c   1.000
_cell.angle_alpha   90.00
_cell.angle_beta   90.00
_cell.angle_gamma   90.00
#
_symmetry.space_group_name_H-M   'P 1'
#
loop_
_entity.id
_entity.type
_entity.pdbx_description
1 polymer ?
#
loop_
_entity_poly.entity_id
_entity_poly.type
_entity_poly.pdbx_seq_one_letter_code
_entity_poly.pdbx_strand_id
1 'polypeptide(L)'
;ASNSHVVVVGHGMVGHRFVEALRSRDTEGRWRVTVLAEELDAVVGRVGLTGYTDHWDRSRLALPGNDYLGDDLVDVRLGCRAVAIDA
;
A
#
# COMPACT_ATOMS: atom_id res chain seq x y z
N ALA A 1 11.86 23.40 0.72
CA ALA A 1 10.93 22.40 1.29
C ALA A 1 11.69 21.09 1.42
N SER A 2 11.75 20.48 2.60
CA SER A 2 12.34 19.15 2.75
C SER A 2 11.38 18.13 2.15
N ASN A 3 11.66 17.67 0.94
CA ASN A 3 10.86 16.65 0.26
C ASN A 3 11.36 15.28 0.73
N SER A 4 10.81 14.80 1.84
CA SER A 4 11.26 13.57 2.47
C SER A 4 10.58 12.39 1.80
N HIS A 5 11.29 11.27 1.64
CA HIS A 5 10.78 10.09 0.93
C HIS A 5 10.70 8.91 1.89
N VAL A 6 9.51 8.33 2.05
CA VAL A 6 9.31 7.06 2.76
C VAL A 6 9.13 5.94 1.75
N VAL A 7 9.88 4.86 1.96
CA VAL A 7 9.65 3.58 1.25
C VAL A 7 9.02 2.60 2.22
N VAL A 8 7.85 2.07 1.86
CA VAL A 8 7.12 1.04 2.61
C VAL A 8 7.31 -0.29 1.90
N VAL A 9 7.95 -1.24 2.55
CA VAL A 9 8.12 -2.60 2.01
C VAL A 9 6.99 -3.49 2.55
N GLY A 10 6.11 -3.92 1.65
CA GLY A 10 4.94 -4.75 1.93
C GLY A 10 3.63 -3.96 1.87
N HIS A 11 2.76 -4.34 0.94
CA HIS A 11 1.42 -3.75 0.78
C HIS A 11 0.34 -4.64 1.41
N GLY A 12 0.46 -4.84 2.73
CA GLY A 12 -0.53 -5.51 3.56
C GLY A 12 -1.35 -4.50 4.40
N MET A 13 -2.21 -5.00 5.30
CA MET A 13 -3.03 -4.15 6.18
C MET A 13 -2.21 -3.10 6.94
N VAL A 14 -1.04 -3.46 7.47
CA VAL A 14 -0.18 -2.56 8.26
C VAL A 14 0.44 -1.48 7.37
N GLY A 15 1.02 -1.87 6.23
CA GLY A 15 1.58 -0.92 5.26
C GLY A 15 0.52 0.06 4.77
N HIS A 16 -0.66 -0.45 4.42
CA HIS A 16 -1.77 0.38 3.97
C HIS A 16 -2.21 1.40 5.03
N ARG A 17 -2.42 0.94 6.27
CA ARG A 17 -2.80 1.81 7.41
C ARG A 17 -1.73 2.85 7.74
N PHE A 18 -0.46 2.49 7.60
CA PHE A 18 0.64 3.44 7.76
C PHE A 18 0.55 4.57 6.74
N VAL A 19 0.36 4.25 5.46
CA VAL A 19 0.25 5.26 4.40
C VAL A 19 -0.96 6.17 4.61
N GLU A 20 -2.14 5.61 4.92
CA GLU A 20 -3.33 6.43 5.25
C GLU A 20 -3.06 7.38 6.42
N ALA A 21 -2.42 6.88 7.46
CA ALA A 21 -2.15 7.65 8.68
C ALA A 21 -1.04 8.71 8.47
N LEU A 22 -0.11 8.47 7.55
CA LEU A 22 0.91 9.45 7.16
C LEU A 22 0.28 10.54 6.29
N ARG A 23 -0.42 10.17 5.22
CA ARG A 23 -1.05 11.12 4.28
C ARG A 23 -2.11 12.00 4.94
N SER A 24 -2.89 11.46 5.88
CA SER A 24 -3.87 12.26 6.65
C SER A 24 -3.23 13.30 7.57
N ARG A 25 -1.98 13.10 8.01
CA ARG A 25 -1.25 14.03 8.89
C ARG A 25 -0.31 14.96 8.12
N ASP A 26 0.10 14.58 6.93
CA ASP A 26 0.98 15.37 6.06
C ASP A 26 0.19 16.42 5.26
N THR A 27 -0.42 17.37 5.96
CA THR A 27 -1.24 18.44 5.36
C THR A 27 -0.44 19.39 4.46
N GLU A 28 0.88 19.41 4.61
CA GLU A 28 1.81 20.24 3.84
C GLU A 28 2.41 19.50 2.63
N GLY A 29 2.10 18.21 2.44
CA GLY A 29 2.62 17.42 1.32
C GLY A 29 4.15 17.27 1.32
N ARG A 30 4.76 17.12 2.51
CA ARG A 30 6.22 17.01 2.68
C ARG A 30 6.76 15.62 2.43
N TRP A 31 5.89 14.62 2.42
CA TRP A 31 6.25 13.22 2.28
C TRP A 31 5.77 12.65 0.96
N ARG A 32 6.72 12.20 0.15
CA ARG A 32 6.45 11.26 -0.94
C ARG A 32 6.53 9.84 -0.38
N VAL A 33 5.63 8.97 -0.81
CA VAL A 33 5.55 7.57 -0.37
C VAL A 33 5.71 6.65 -1.58
N THR A 34 6.57 5.64 -1.46
CA THR A 34 6.60 4.52 -2.40
C THR A 34 6.34 3.22 -1.65
N VAL A 35 5.33 2.47 -2.07
CA VAL A 35 5.04 1.15 -1.54
C VAL A 35 5.58 0.10 -2.51
N LEU A 36 6.43 -0.80 -2.03
CA LEU A 36 6.92 -1.95 -2.78
C LEU A 36 6.20 -3.20 -2.30
N ALA A 37 5.57 -3.95 -3.21
CA ALA A 37 4.90 -5.20 -2.90
C ALA A 37 5.34 -6.29 -3.86
N GLU A 38 5.70 -7.46 -3.32
CA GLU A 38 5.96 -8.65 -4.14
C GLU A 38 4.68 -9.16 -4.82
N GLU A 39 3.54 -9.04 -4.16
CA GLU A 39 2.24 -9.47 -4.68
C GLU A 39 1.87 -8.69 -5.95
N LEU A 40 1.21 -9.37 -6.89
CA LEU A 40 0.74 -8.78 -8.14
C LEU A 40 -0.57 -8.00 -8.00
N ASP A 41 -1.30 -8.24 -6.90
CA ASP A 41 -2.57 -7.60 -6.59
C ASP A 41 -2.41 -6.61 -5.42
N ALA A 42 -3.08 -5.45 -5.50
CA ALA A 42 -3.15 -4.49 -4.41
C ALA A 42 -3.86 -5.11 -3.18
N VAL A 43 -3.42 -4.73 -1.98
CA VAL A 43 -3.70 -5.37 -0.66
C VAL A 43 -4.91 -6.30 -0.67
N VAL A 44 -4.65 -7.60 -0.69
CA VAL A 44 -5.65 -8.64 -0.42
C VAL A 44 -5.75 -8.82 1.11
N GLY A 45 -6.91 -8.53 1.68
CA GLY A 45 -7.21 -8.78 3.09
C GLY A 45 -7.16 -10.27 3.39
N ARG A 46 -6.04 -10.76 3.92
CA ARG A 46 -5.85 -12.18 4.29
C ARG A 46 -6.89 -12.70 5.30
N VAL A 47 -7.59 -11.81 6.02
CA VAL A 47 -8.66 -12.14 6.97
C VAL A 47 -9.96 -12.58 6.26
N GLY A 48 -10.16 -12.20 4.99
CA GLY A 48 -11.34 -12.58 4.20
C GLY A 48 -11.20 -13.89 3.40
N LEU A 49 -10.04 -14.56 3.48
CA LEU A 49 -9.75 -15.77 2.68
C LEU A 49 -10.77 -16.89 2.91
N THR A 50 -11.32 -17.02 4.11
CA THR A 50 -12.35 -18.02 4.43
C THR A 50 -13.69 -17.76 3.73
N GLY A 51 -14.00 -16.51 3.35
CA GLY A 51 -15.21 -16.14 2.60
C GLY A 51 -14.95 -15.91 1.10
N TYR A 52 -13.70 -16.02 0.64
CA TYR A 52 -13.35 -15.88 -0.76
C TYR A 52 -14.02 -16.95 -1.63
N THR A 53 -14.06 -18.20 -1.15
CA THR A 53 -14.65 -19.33 -1.89
C THR A 53 -16.16 -19.22 -2.11
N ASP A 54 -16.83 -18.32 -1.39
CA ASP A 54 -18.27 -18.11 -1.54
C ASP A 54 -18.61 -17.26 -2.78
N HIS A 55 -17.68 -16.41 -3.23
CA HIS A 55 -17.92 -15.46 -4.32
C HIS A 55 -16.87 -15.53 -5.44
N TRP A 56 -15.71 -16.14 -5.17
CA TRP A 56 -14.54 -16.21 -6.06
C TRP A 56 -14.03 -14.85 -6.58
N ASP A 57 -14.46 -13.76 -5.96
CA ASP A 57 -14.18 -12.39 -6.36
C ASP A 57 -13.03 -11.81 -5.52
N ARG A 58 -11.84 -11.69 -6.14
CA ARG A 58 -10.65 -11.16 -5.47
C ARG A 58 -10.77 -9.67 -5.14
N SER A 59 -11.58 -8.91 -5.87
CA SER A 59 -11.74 -7.47 -5.64
C SER A 59 -12.40 -7.19 -4.28
N ARG A 60 -13.21 -8.11 -3.78
CA ARG A 60 -13.86 -8.00 -2.45
C ARG A 60 -12.92 -8.22 -1.28
N LEU A 61 -11.72 -8.73 -1.54
CA LEU A 61 -10.66 -8.82 -0.55
C LEU A 61 -9.82 -7.54 -0.50
N ALA A 62 -9.93 -6.65 -1.49
CA ALA A 62 -9.19 -5.40 -1.49
C ALA A 62 -9.61 -4.51 -0.31
N LEU A 63 -8.64 -3.94 0.40
CA LEU A 63 -8.95 -2.87 1.34
C LEU A 63 -9.38 -1.63 0.54
N PRO A 64 -10.48 -0.95 0.92
CA PRO A 64 -10.90 0.27 0.24
C PRO A 64 -9.76 1.30 0.14
N GLY A 65 -9.54 1.85 -1.06
CA GLY A 65 -8.51 2.87 -1.30
C GLY A 65 -7.06 2.37 -1.23
N ASN A 66 -6.82 1.06 -1.34
CA ASN A 66 -5.48 0.49 -1.33
C ASN A 66 -4.63 0.78 -2.58
N ASP A 67 -5.23 1.34 -3.62
CA ASP A 67 -4.56 1.79 -4.84
C ASP A 67 -4.17 3.29 -4.79
N TYR A 68 -4.68 4.04 -3.80
CA TYR A 68 -4.46 5.47 -3.62
C TYR A 68 -4.70 6.32 -4.88
N LEU A 69 -5.69 5.92 -5.70
CA LEU A 69 -6.02 6.67 -6.91
C LEU A 69 -6.33 8.15 -6.59
N GLY A 70 -5.61 9.04 -7.27
CA GLY A 70 -5.75 10.49 -7.11
C GLY A 70 -4.83 11.14 -6.07
N ASP A 71 -3.95 10.38 -5.40
CA ASP A 71 -2.88 10.95 -4.57
C ASP A 71 -1.51 10.87 -5.28
N ASP A 72 -1.10 11.98 -5.92
CA ASP A 72 0.18 12.07 -6.65
C ASP A 72 1.43 11.90 -5.77
N LEU A 73 1.26 11.90 -4.44
CA LEU A 73 2.34 11.70 -3.49
C LEU A 73 2.51 10.25 -3.06
N VAL A 74 1.67 9.33 -3.54
CA VAL A 74 1.75 7.89 -3.24
C VAL A 74 1.92 7.08 -4.52
N ASP A 75 3.01 6.30 -4.58
CA ASP A 75 3.33 5.40 -5.70
C ASP A 75 3.33 3.94 -5.22
N VAL A 76 2.42 3.11 -5.73
CA VAL A 76 2.34 1.68 -5.40
C VAL A 76 2.92 0.84 -6.52
N ARG A 77 3.95 0.05 -6.20
CA ARG A 77 4.64 -0.83 -7.14
C ARG A 77 4.42 -2.29 -6.75
N LEU A 78 3.49 -2.93 -7.46
CA LEU A 78 3.19 -4.36 -7.36
C LEU A 78 4.21 -5.18 -8.15
N GLY A 79 4.36 -6.47 -7.84
CA GLY A 79 5.37 -7.34 -8.44
C GLY A 79 6.83 -6.95 -8.16
N CYS A 80 7.05 -6.05 -7.20
CA CYS A 80 8.36 -5.51 -6.83
C CYS A 80 8.80 -6.05 -5.47
N ARG A 81 9.48 -7.21 -5.47
CA ARG A 81 10.13 -7.74 -4.27
C ARG A 81 11.35 -6.90 -3.91
N ALA A 82 11.36 -6.32 -2.71
CA ALA A 82 12.57 -5.77 -2.11
C ALA A 82 13.47 -6.93 -1.63
N VAL A 83 14.75 -6.92 -2.02
CA VAL A 83 15.69 -8.04 -1.75
C VAL A 83 16.81 -7.70 -0.78
N ALA A 84 17.10 -6.41 -0.60
CA ALA A 84 18.16 -5.93 0.28
C ALA A 84 17.85 -4.50 0.72
N ILE A 85 18.44 -4.11 1.85
CA ILE A 85 18.53 -2.73 2.33
C ILE A 85 20.02 -2.48 2.58
N ASP A 86 20.54 -1.40 2.01
CA ASP A 86 21.89 -0.91 2.26
C ASP A 86 21.80 0.24 3.27
N ALA A 87 22.52 0.13 4.39
CA ALA A 87 22.32 0.93 5.60
C ALA A 87 23.59 1.67 6.03
#